data_AF-A0A358N9A8-F1
#
_entry.id   AF-A0A358N9A8-F1
#
_cell.length_a   1.000
_cell.length_b   1.000
_cell.length_c   1.000
_cell.angle_alpha   90.00
_cell.angle_beta   90.00
_cell.angle_gamma   90.00
#
_symmetry.space_group_name_H-M   'P 1'
#
loop_
_entity.id
_entity.type
_entity.pdbx_description
1 polymer ?
#
loop_
_entity_poly.entity_id
_entity_poly.type
_entity_poly.pdbx_seq_one_letter_code
_entity_poly.pdbx_strand_id
1 'polypeptide(L)'
;MTSIQTKGTGSGTISLVEVDTSEIRIHFEGKVDGFGRIFSTIRLRATDPKRELGSVEGNACIFAPDHSLITSPVRGSFRRVGDTFHTTHTDAVSDGRMNIVRQVHNLATKEVDIQWFSTFDTDS
;
A
#
# COMPACT_ATOMS: atom_id res chain seq x y z
N MET A 1 -2.93 20.34 16.85
CA MET A 1 -2.97 19.42 15.69
C MET A 1 -2.90 18.02 16.24
N THR A 2 -3.98 17.25 16.16
CA THR A 2 -3.99 15.85 16.58
C THR A 2 -3.23 15.05 15.52
N SER A 3 -2.12 14.42 15.89
CA SER A 3 -1.37 13.58 14.96
C SER A 3 -2.19 12.33 14.62
N ILE A 4 -2.20 11.96 13.34
CA ILE A 4 -2.73 10.66 12.91
C ILE A 4 -1.81 9.59 13.52
N GLN A 5 -2.35 8.84 14.49
CA GLN A 5 -1.60 7.79 15.21
C GLN A 5 -1.65 6.49 14.43
N THR A 6 -0.47 5.86 14.26
CA THR A 6 -0.40 4.54 13.63
C THR A 6 -1.17 3.53 14.45
N LYS A 7 -1.96 2.69 13.78
CA LYS A 7 -2.69 1.60 14.42
C LYS A 7 -1.91 0.28 14.33
N GLY A 8 -1.05 0.15 13.33
CA GLY A 8 -0.19 -1.01 13.18
C GLY A 8 0.81 -0.86 12.04
N THR A 9 1.70 -1.83 11.98
CA THR A 9 2.80 -1.90 11.01
C THR A 9 2.70 -3.16 10.17
N GLY A 10 3.54 -3.24 9.15
CA GLY A 10 3.75 -4.44 8.37
C GLY A 10 5.03 -4.31 7.57
N SER A 11 5.47 -5.43 7.02
CA SER A 11 6.60 -5.48 6.11
C SER A 11 6.35 -6.49 5.01
N GLY A 12 7.01 -6.30 3.87
CA GLY A 12 6.92 -7.20 2.73
C GLY A 12 8.14 -7.15 1.83
N THR A 13 8.10 -7.98 0.80
CA THR A 13 9.13 -8.09 -0.22
C THR A 13 8.50 -7.93 -1.59
N ILE A 14 9.12 -7.10 -2.42
CA ILE A 14 8.76 -6.92 -3.83
C ILE A 14 9.12 -8.19 -4.58
N SER A 15 8.11 -8.88 -5.12
CA SER A 15 8.26 -10.10 -5.88
C SER A 15 8.45 -9.85 -7.38
N LEU A 16 7.87 -8.77 -7.90
CA LEU A 16 7.97 -8.39 -9.31
C LEU A 16 7.83 -6.87 -9.48
N VAL A 17 8.60 -6.31 -10.41
CA VAL A 17 8.42 -4.95 -10.91
C VAL A 17 8.25 -5.01 -12.43
N GLU A 18 7.14 -4.49 -12.91
CA GLU A 18 6.91 -4.28 -14.34
C GLU A 18 7.06 -2.80 -14.67
N VAL A 19 7.75 -2.49 -15.76
CA VAL A 19 7.97 -1.11 -16.21
C VAL A 19 7.38 -0.96 -17.60
N ASP A 20 6.46 0.00 -17.74
CA ASP A 20 5.91 0.44 -19.01
C ASP A 20 6.24 1.94 -19.20
N THR A 21 5.98 2.42 -20.42
CA THR A 21 6.04 3.82 -20.84
C THR A 21 5.16 4.74 -20.00
N SER A 22 3.98 4.27 -19.58
CA SER A 22 2.98 5.08 -18.86
C SER A 22 2.87 4.77 -17.36
N GLU A 23 3.34 3.60 -16.91
CA GLU A 23 3.21 3.19 -15.51
C GLU A 23 4.32 2.23 -15.05
N ILE A 24 4.48 2.12 -13.73
CA ILE A 24 5.26 1.06 -13.07
C ILE A 24 4.28 0.22 -12.26
N ARG A 25 4.35 -1.12 -12.37
CA ARG A 25 3.59 -2.02 -11.49
C ARG A 25 4.54 -2.67 -10.50
N ILE A 26 4.16 -2.66 -9.23
CA ILE A 26 4.91 -3.32 -8.15
C ILE A 26 3.99 -4.38 -7.56
N HIS A 27 4.48 -5.61 -7.53
CA HIS A 27 3.87 -6.73 -6.83
C HIS A 27 4.71 -7.01 -5.59
N PHE A 28 4.05 -7.16 -4.45
CA PHE A 28 4.72 -7.50 -3.21
C PHE A 28 3.85 -8.39 -2.34
N GLU A 29 4.50 -9.14 -1.47
CA GLU A 29 3.86 -9.97 -0.47
C GLU A 29 4.53 -9.76 0.89
N GLY A 30 3.80 -10.01 1.97
CA GLY A 30 4.32 -9.71 3.30
C GLY A 30 3.37 -10.04 4.43
N LYS A 31 3.57 -9.42 5.58
CA LYS A 31 2.70 -9.55 6.76
C LYS A 31 2.32 -8.17 7.29
N VAL A 32 1.06 -8.03 7.67
CA VAL A 32 0.52 -6.83 8.31
C VAL A 32 0.00 -7.19 9.69
N ASP A 33 0.44 -6.46 10.71
CA ASP A 33 0.06 -6.66 12.10
C ASP A 33 -1.44 -6.45 12.27
N GLY A 34 -2.10 -7.39 12.95
CA GLY A 34 -3.55 -7.40 13.15
C GLY A 34 -4.38 -7.89 11.96
N PHE A 35 -3.76 -8.19 10.80
CA PHE A 35 -4.48 -8.64 9.61
C PHE A 35 -4.03 -10.00 9.10
N GLY A 36 -2.73 -10.26 8.92
CA GLY A 36 -2.23 -11.53 8.37
C GLY A 36 -1.27 -11.37 7.19
N ARG A 37 -1.23 -12.36 6.30
CA ARG A 37 -0.33 -12.36 5.13
C ARG A 37 -0.97 -11.60 3.98
N ILE A 38 -0.29 -10.59 3.45
CA ILE A 38 -0.74 -9.74 2.35
C ILE A 38 -0.08 -10.15 1.02
N PHE A 39 -0.84 -10.03 -0.06
CA PHE A 39 -0.41 -10.02 -1.45
C PHE A 39 -1.01 -8.79 -2.11
N SER A 40 -0.21 -7.97 -2.79
CA SER A 40 -0.69 -6.71 -3.34
C SER A 40 -0.01 -6.40 -4.67
N THR A 41 -0.81 -5.79 -5.55
CA THR A 41 -0.34 -5.21 -6.80
C THR A 41 -0.75 -3.74 -6.80
N ILE A 42 0.22 -2.86 -7.00
CA ILE A 42 0.00 -1.43 -7.19
C ILE A 42 0.53 -0.97 -8.54
N ARG A 43 -0.13 0.03 -9.12
CA ARG A 43 0.23 0.72 -10.36
C ARG A 43 0.54 2.17 -10.04
N LEU A 44 1.71 2.64 -10.47
CA LEU A 44 2.21 3.99 -10.25
C LEU A 44 2.20 4.74 -11.59
N ARG A 45 1.36 5.78 -11.68
CA ARG A 45 1.26 6.65 -12.86
C ARG A 45 1.82 8.02 -12.52
N ALA A 46 2.94 8.37 -13.13
CA ALA A 46 3.57 9.66 -12.94
C ALA A 46 2.69 10.79 -13.50
N THR A 47 2.62 11.92 -12.78
CA THR A 47 1.94 13.14 -13.25
C THR A 47 2.93 14.26 -13.57
N ASP A 48 4.23 13.99 -13.45
CA ASP A 48 5.32 14.91 -13.75
C ASP A 48 6.38 14.27 -14.66
N PRO A 49 7.13 15.06 -15.47
CA PRO A 49 8.15 14.52 -16.37
C PRO A 49 9.31 13.80 -15.69
N LYS A 50 9.62 14.11 -14.42
CA LYS A 50 10.70 13.45 -13.66
C LYS A 50 10.24 12.17 -12.97
N ARG A 51 8.94 11.86 -13.05
CA ARG A 51 8.30 10.69 -12.42
C ARG A 51 8.60 10.66 -10.92
N GLU A 52 8.56 11.83 -10.30
CA GLU A 52 8.79 12.05 -8.87
C GLU A 52 7.48 12.07 -8.07
N LEU A 53 6.34 12.23 -8.71
CA LEU A 53 5.03 12.17 -8.08
C LEU A 53 3.94 11.67 -9.03
N GLY A 54 2.83 11.22 -8.46
CA GLY A 54 1.69 10.79 -9.25
C GLY A 54 0.64 10.02 -8.46
N SER A 55 -0.15 9.21 -9.15
CA SER A 55 -1.20 8.40 -8.54
C SER A 55 -0.75 6.95 -8.30
N VAL A 56 -1.33 6.35 -7.26
CA VAL A 56 -1.24 4.91 -6.99
C VAL A 56 -2.64 4.30 -7.04
N GLU A 57 -2.77 3.19 -7.76
CA GLU A 57 -4.00 2.40 -7.81
C GLU A 57 -3.66 0.91 -7.76
N GLY A 58 -4.45 0.11 -7.04
CA GLY A 58 -4.16 -1.31 -6.91
C GLY A 58 -5.24 -2.08 -6.18
N ASN A 59 -4.88 -3.30 -5.80
CA ASN A 59 -5.65 -4.14 -4.89
C ASN A 59 -4.69 -4.89 -3.96
N ALA A 60 -5.12 -5.05 -2.71
CA ALA A 60 -4.51 -5.93 -1.74
C ALA A 60 -5.46 -7.08 -1.40
N CYS A 61 -4.88 -8.23 -1.14
CA CYS A 61 -5.55 -9.44 -0.67
C CYS A 61 -4.80 -9.94 0.56
N ILE A 62 -5.53 -10.28 1.62
CA ILE A 62 -4.96 -10.75 2.88
C ILE A 62 -5.60 -12.09 3.23
N PHE A 63 -4.75 -13.06 3.55
CA PHE A 63 -5.17 -14.28 4.24
C PHE A 63 -5.00 -14.07 5.74
N ALA A 64 -6.12 -13.95 6.43
CA ALA A 64 -6.15 -13.72 7.86
C ALA A 64 -5.86 -15.01 8.65
N PRO A 65 -5.45 -14.91 9.94
CA PRO A 65 -5.16 -16.08 10.77
C PRO A 65 -6.34 -17.05 10.94
N ASP A 66 -7.57 -16.57 10.79
CA ASP A 66 -8.80 -17.37 10.84
C ASP A 66 -9.18 -17.99 9.47
N HIS A 67 -8.28 -17.92 8.49
CA HIS A 67 -8.43 -18.40 7.12
C HIS A 67 -9.46 -17.64 6.28
N SER A 68 -9.96 -16.50 6.76
CA SER A 68 -10.77 -15.60 5.95
C SER A 68 -9.92 -14.88 4.91
N LEU A 69 -10.59 -14.50 3.81
CA LEU A 69 -10.02 -13.71 2.74
C LEU A 69 -10.50 -12.26 2.89
N ILE A 70 -9.56 -11.33 3.05
CA ILE A 70 -9.85 -9.90 3.14
C ILE A 70 -9.30 -9.23 1.88
N THR A 71 -10.10 -8.40 1.21
CA THR A 71 -9.66 -7.64 0.03
C THR A 71 -9.79 -6.15 0.27
N SER A 72 -8.90 -5.37 -0.34
CA SER A 72 -8.95 -3.91 -0.26
C SER A 72 -8.52 -3.28 -1.58
N PRO A 73 -9.33 -2.39 -2.19
CA PRO A 73 -8.86 -1.56 -3.28
C PRO A 73 -7.93 -0.47 -2.72
N VAL A 74 -6.80 -0.27 -3.40
CA VAL A 74 -5.79 0.73 -3.03
C VAL A 74 -5.96 1.95 -3.94
N ARG A 75 -6.21 3.16 -3.40
CA ARG A 75 -6.30 4.39 -4.21
C ARG A 75 -5.63 5.57 -3.50
N GLY A 76 -4.71 6.25 -4.18
CA GLY A 76 -4.01 7.39 -3.58
C GLY A 76 -2.95 8.03 -4.47
N SER A 77 -1.89 8.53 -3.84
CA SER A 77 -0.77 9.20 -4.51
C SER A 77 0.58 8.63 -4.07
N PHE A 78 1.62 8.90 -4.87
CA PHE A 78 3.00 8.59 -4.52
C PHE A 78 3.92 9.79 -4.66
N ARG A 79 5.04 9.73 -3.95
CA ARG A 79 6.27 10.48 -4.24
C ARG A 79 7.45 9.52 -4.36
N ARG A 80 8.39 9.82 -5.26
CA ARG A 80 9.63 9.05 -5.42
C ARG A 80 10.82 9.88 -4.97
N VAL A 81 11.68 9.27 -4.16
CA VAL A 81 12.97 9.83 -3.76
C VAL A 81 14.03 8.78 -4.07
N GLY A 82 14.86 9.03 -5.08
CA GLY A 82 15.83 8.05 -5.55
C GLY A 82 15.17 6.76 -6.06
N ASP A 83 15.54 5.62 -5.46
CA ASP A 83 15.04 4.27 -5.74
C ASP A 83 13.78 3.89 -4.93
N THR A 84 13.27 4.83 -4.12
CA THR A 84 12.22 4.57 -3.15
C THR A 84 10.93 5.29 -3.52
N PHE A 85 9.82 4.54 -3.53
CA PHE A 85 8.47 5.09 -3.71
C PHE A 85 7.74 5.14 -2.37
N HIS A 86 7.32 6.33 -1.96
CA HIS A 86 6.45 6.56 -0.83
C HIS A 86 5.02 6.71 -1.33
N THR A 87 4.15 5.76 -1.00
CA THR A 87 2.72 5.82 -1.35
C THR A 87 1.90 6.16 -0.12
N THR A 88 0.88 7.01 -0.29
CA THR A 88 -0.17 7.23 0.69
C THR A 88 -1.51 7.03 0.01
N HIS A 89 -2.35 6.16 0.55
CA HIS A 89 -3.59 5.73 -0.08
C HIS A 89 -4.66 5.37 0.95
N THR A 90 -5.89 5.28 0.49
CA THR A 90 -7.03 4.79 1.27
C THR A 90 -7.40 3.39 0.84
N ASP A 91 -7.78 2.58 1.82
CA ASP A 91 -8.14 1.18 1.71
C ASP A 91 -9.58 0.98 2.21
N ALA A 92 -10.48 0.57 1.32
CA ALA A 92 -11.86 0.21 1.64
C ALA A 92 -11.95 -1.30 1.85
N VAL A 93 -11.62 -1.75 3.06
CA VAL A 93 -11.45 -3.16 3.40
C VAL A 93 -12.80 -3.87 3.34
N SER A 94 -12.83 -5.09 2.79
CA SER A 94 -14.06 -5.88 2.62
C SER A 94 -14.78 -6.26 3.90
N ASP A 95 -14.16 -6.06 5.06
CA ASP A 95 -14.76 -6.26 6.39
C ASP A 95 -15.37 -4.98 7.00
N GLY A 96 -15.51 -3.92 6.20
CA GLY A 96 -16.13 -2.66 6.58
C GLY A 96 -15.15 -1.59 7.08
N ARG A 97 -13.88 -1.94 7.34
CA ARG A 97 -12.90 -0.97 7.80
C ARG A 97 -12.44 -0.03 6.69
N MET A 98 -12.27 1.25 7.01
CA MET A 98 -11.60 2.23 6.16
C MET A 98 -10.27 2.67 6.77
N ASN A 99 -9.17 2.42 6.04
CA ASN A 99 -7.83 2.78 6.48
C ASN A 99 -7.19 3.83 5.58
N ILE A 100 -6.35 4.68 6.14
CA ILE A 100 -5.26 5.34 5.40
C ILE A 100 -4.01 4.50 5.61
N VAL A 101 -3.29 4.23 4.53
CA VAL A 101 -2.07 3.42 4.56
C VAL A 101 -0.93 4.19 3.90
N ARG A 102 0.22 4.14 4.54
CA ARG A 102 1.50 4.59 3.99
C ARG A 102 2.36 3.37 3.71
N GLN A 103 2.98 3.33 2.54
CA GLN A 103 3.94 2.29 2.20
C GLN A 103 5.22 2.92 1.65
N VAL A 104 6.35 2.28 1.91
CA VAL A 104 7.66 2.67 1.40
C VAL A 104 8.22 1.48 0.63
N HIS A 105 8.28 1.60 -0.69
CA HIS A 105 8.75 0.55 -1.60
C HIS A 105 10.18 0.88 -2.03
N ASN A 106 11.17 0.16 -1.51
CA ASN A 106 12.55 0.32 -1.90
C ASN A 106 12.87 -0.64 -3.06
N LEU A 107 13.09 -0.12 -4.26
CA LEU A 107 13.34 -0.96 -5.43
C LEU A 107 14.71 -1.63 -5.44
N ALA A 108 15.69 -1.06 -4.72
CA ALA A 108 17.05 -1.59 -4.64
C ALA A 108 17.15 -2.76 -3.66
N THR A 109 16.56 -2.62 -2.46
CA THR A 109 16.55 -3.70 -1.45
C THR A 109 15.40 -4.69 -1.63
N LYS A 110 14.40 -4.33 -2.46
CA LYS A 110 13.15 -5.08 -2.65
C LYS A 110 12.30 -5.16 -1.38
N GLU A 111 12.49 -4.25 -0.44
CA GLU A 111 11.72 -4.21 0.80
C GLU A 111 10.51 -3.27 0.68
N VAL A 112 9.45 -3.61 1.41
CA VAL A 112 8.26 -2.77 1.55
C VAL A 112 7.97 -2.58 3.04
N ASP A 113 8.00 -1.35 3.51
CA ASP A 113 7.49 -1.00 4.84
C ASP A 113 6.03 -0.55 4.74
N ILE A 114 5.21 -0.95 5.71
CA ILE A 114 3.78 -0.66 5.73
C ILE A 114 3.41 -0.04 7.09
N GLN A 115 2.66 1.05 7.04
CA GLN A 115 2.04 1.68 8.21
C GLN A 115 0.59 1.97 7.87
N TRP A 116 -0.33 1.62 8.77
CA TRP A 116 -1.75 1.90 8.56
C TRP A 116 -2.35 2.65 9.75
N PHE A 117 -3.33 3.46 9.41
CA PHE A 117 -3.99 4.41 10.28
C PHE A 117 -5.50 4.22 10.08
N SER A 118 -6.24 4.00 11.17
CA SER A 118 -7.69 3.96 11.08
C SER A 118 -8.20 5.38 10.90
N THR A 119 -9.09 5.57 9.92
CA THR A 119 -9.75 6.85 9.73
C THR A 119 -11.11 6.89 10.42
N PHE A 120 -11.97 5.88 10.22
CA PHE A 120 -13.33 5.85 10.78
C PHE A 120 -13.84 4.40 10.85
N ASP A 121 -14.51 4.03 11.94
CA ASP A 121 -15.42 2.88 11.95
C ASP A 121 -16.71 3.36 11.27
N THR A 122 -17.21 2.66 10.26
CA THR A 122 -18.40 3.09 9.47
C THR A 122 -19.72 3.05 10.26
N ASP A 123 -19.66 2.66 11.54
CA ASP A 123 -20.81 2.47 12.43
C ASP A 123 -20.96 3.58 13.49
N SER A 124 -20.25 4.71 13.35
CA SER A 124 -20.40 5.88 14.24
C SER A 124 -21.44 6.89 13.75
#